data_AF-A0A3S0HQF6-F1
#
_entry.id   AF-A0A3S0HQF6-F1
#
_cell.length_a   1.000
_cell.length_b   1.000
_cell.length_c   1.000
_cell.angle_alpha   90.00
_cell.angle_beta   90.00
_cell.angle_gamma   90.00
#
_symmetry.space_group_name_H-M   'P 1'
#
loop_
_entity.id
_entity.type
_entity.pdbx_description
1 polymer ?
#
loop_
_entity_poly.entity_id
_entity_poly.type
_entity_poly.pdbx_seq_one_letter_code
_entity_poly.pdbx_strand_id
1 'polypeptide(L)'
;MGKALHRQPLGTVVARAAEELLDEARAAQPRTLDPKDPEGLHDFRVALRRLRSWLKAYRGYPGIKVPKPLRRQLRDLAKATNAARDGEVMLAWLDSQRDALPADQRGAVAWWRARLEAEVEAAYASACSTLAADFPALETRLRRVLSSLPGGKANRLSFGEASARELATLQEQLVGEVSAIGSAEEREALHRPRITGKRIRYLLRPWKEASPACKDAEKAMKAFQDAYGVLHDDMVRESALCEVVAAHAGEESVDRLLRAARGDPARASAPRHLRGFLGLARGNRQRLLAHYEIAVDRAGTSGMDALSARLDAARAAMRGEAS
;
A
#
# COMPACT_ATOMS: atom_id res chain seq x y z
N MET A 1 -9.19 17.23 32.78
CA MET A 1 -8.33 17.38 31.57
C MET A 1 -7.49 16.13 31.42
N GLY A 2 -7.56 15.43 30.29
CA GLY A 2 -6.78 14.20 30.07
C GLY A 2 -5.26 14.48 30.03
N LYS A 3 -4.43 13.48 30.38
CA LYS A 3 -2.96 13.60 30.26
C LYS A 3 -2.58 13.94 28.82
N ALA A 4 -1.65 14.87 28.62
CA ALA A 4 -1.10 15.19 27.31
C ALA A 4 -0.58 13.92 26.60
N LEU A 5 -0.80 13.82 25.28
CA LEU A 5 -0.54 12.60 24.50
C LEU A 5 0.88 12.05 24.70
N HIS A 6 1.89 12.93 24.74
CA HIS A 6 3.29 12.54 24.95
C HIS A 6 3.58 11.88 26.29
N ARG A 7 2.79 12.17 27.34
CA ARG A 7 2.94 11.60 28.69
C ARG A 7 2.07 10.36 28.93
N GLN A 8 1.19 10.03 28.00
CA GLN A 8 0.35 8.84 28.15
C GLN A 8 1.22 7.58 28.06
N PRO A 9 0.89 6.52 28.82
CA PRO A 9 1.62 5.27 28.71
C PRO A 9 1.49 4.65 27.33
N LEU A 10 2.60 4.14 26.78
CA LEU A 10 2.64 3.56 25.44
C LEU A 10 1.56 2.48 25.24
N GLY A 11 1.44 1.54 26.19
CA GLY A 11 0.48 0.43 26.11
C GLY A 11 -0.97 0.90 25.97
N THR A 12 -1.35 1.95 26.71
CA THR A 12 -2.70 2.53 26.67
C THR A 12 -3.00 3.16 25.32
N VAL A 13 -2.08 3.97 24.78
CA VAL A 13 -2.29 4.64 23.49
C VAL A 13 -2.31 3.63 22.35
N VAL A 14 -1.39 2.65 22.37
CA VAL A 14 -1.33 1.59 21.35
C VAL A 14 -2.59 0.76 21.34
N ALA A 15 -3.08 0.34 22.51
CA ALA A 15 -4.33 -0.42 22.64
C ALA A 15 -5.51 0.36 22.08
N ARG A 16 -5.75 1.59 22.57
CA ARG A 16 -6.88 2.42 22.15
C ARG A 16 -6.90 2.66 20.64
N ALA A 17 -5.78 3.10 20.07
CA ALA A 17 -5.71 3.34 18.63
C ALA A 17 -5.84 2.06 17.79
N ALA A 18 -5.38 0.91 18.30
CA ALA A 18 -5.58 -0.38 17.64
C ALA A 18 -7.04 -0.84 17.71
N GLU A 19 -7.73 -0.59 18.83
CA GLU A 19 -9.16 -0.86 19.00
C GLU A 19 -10.00 -0.01 18.05
N GLU A 20 -9.73 1.29 17.96
CA GLU A 20 -10.39 2.20 17.01
C GLU A 20 -10.24 1.71 15.55
N LEU A 21 -9.03 1.32 15.15
CA LEU A 21 -8.78 0.78 13.80
C LEU A 21 -9.44 -0.59 13.58
N LEU A 22 -9.61 -1.38 14.64
CA LEU A 22 -10.31 -2.66 14.58
C LEU A 22 -11.83 -2.45 14.51
N ASP A 23 -12.36 -1.40 15.14
CA ASP A 23 -13.74 -0.95 15.01
C ASP A 23 -14.03 -0.45 13.59
N GLU A 24 -13.13 0.34 12.99
CA GLU A 24 -13.21 0.73 11.57
C GLU A 24 -13.32 -0.52 10.66
N ALA A 25 -12.46 -1.52 10.87
CA ALA A 25 -12.48 -2.75 10.10
C ALA A 25 -13.76 -3.57 10.33
N ARG A 26 -14.22 -3.67 11.59
CA ARG A 26 -15.47 -4.36 11.94
C ARG A 26 -16.69 -3.72 11.29
N ALA A 27 -16.76 -2.39 11.28
CA ALA A 27 -17.86 -1.66 10.65
C ALA A 27 -17.86 -1.83 9.11
N ALA A 28 -16.67 -1.92 8.50
CA ALA A 28 -16.54 -2.12 7.06
C ALA A 28 -16.79 -3.58 6.61
N GLN A 29 -16.55 -4.58 7.47
CA GLN A 29 -16.68 -5.98 7.10
C GLN A 29 -18.05 -6.38 6.52
N PRO A 30 -19.20 -6.06 7.14
CA PRO A 30 -20.50 -6.42 6.56
C PRO A 30 -20.77 -5.70 5.23
N ARG A 31 -20.25 -4.48 5.06
CA ARG A 31 -20.35 -3.71 3.82
C ARG A 31 -19.64 -4.39 2.64
N THR A 32 -18.61 -5.20 2.90
CA THR A 32 -17.94 -6.00 1.84
C THR A 32 -18.84 -7.04 1.18
N LEU A 33 -19.96 -7.39 1.83
CA LEU A 33 -20.93 -8.36 1.31
C LEU A 33 -22.11 -7.69 0.59
N ASP A 34 -22.19 -6.35 0.59
CA ASP A 34 -23.22 -5.61 -0.13
C ASP A 34 -22.73 -5.28 -1.55
N PRO A 35 -23.30 -5.88 -2.61
CA PRO A 35 -22.92 -5.57 -4.00
C PRO A 35 -23.17 -4.11 -4.39
N LYS A 36 -23.96 -3.37 -3.62
CA LYS A 36 -24.26 -1.95 -3.86
C LYS A 36 -23.28 -1.00 -3.17
N ASP A 37 -22.38 -1.51 -2.33
CA ASP A 37 -21.36 -0.72 -1.63
C ASP A 37 -19.95 -1.05 -2.17
N PRO A 38 -19.52 -0.41 -3.27
CA PRO A 38 -18.19 -0.66 -3.84
C PRO A 38 -17.05 -0.24 -2.89
N GLU A 39 -17.32 0.61 -1.90
CA GLU A 39 -16.32 1.12 -0.95
C GLU A 39 -16.14 0.23 0.28
N GLY A 40 -17.03 -0.75 0.52
CA GLY A 40 -16.96 -1.65 1.67
C GLY A 40 -15.60 -2.37 1.78
N LEU A 41 -15.15 -3.01 0.68
CA LEU A 41 -13.85 -3.68 0.65
C LEU A 41 -12.68 -2.69 0.74
N HIS A 42 -12.81 -1.51 0.14
CA HIS A 42 -11.81 -0.45 0.23
C HIS A 42 -11.59 -0.02 1.68
N ASP A 43 -12.66 0.33 2.39
CA ASP A 43 -12.62 0.78 3.77
C ASP A 43 -12.05 -0.29 4.70
N PHE A 44 -12.49 -1.55 4.53
CA PHE A 44 -11.96 -2.67 5.29
C PHE A 44 -10.45 -2.81 5.09
N ARG A 45 -9.98 -2.77 3.83
CA ARG A 45 -8.54 -2.85 3.50
C ARG A 45 -7.75 -1.69 4.10
N VAL A 46 -8.30 -0.47 4.07
CA VAL A 46 -7.67 0.72 4.64
C VAL A 46 -7.49 0.55 6.15
N ALA A 47 -8.55 0.17 6.87
CA ALA A 47 -8.52 -0.06 8.31
C ALA A 47 -7.53 -1.18 8.68
N LEU A 48 -7.60 -2.33 8.00
CA LEU A 48 -6.71 -3.47 8.25
C LEU A 48 -5.24 -3.13 8.00
N ARG A 49 -4.92 -2.40 6.92
CA ARG A 49 -3.55 -1.94 6.63
C ARG A 49 -3.04 -0.98 7.70
N ARG A 50 -3.87 -0.03 8.14
CA ARG A 50 -3.53 0.91 9.22
C ARG A 50 -3.27 0.17 10.52
N LEU A 51 -4.15 -0.76 10.91
CA LEU A 51 -3.99 -1.60 12.10
C LEU A 51 -2.67 -2.39 12.07
N ARG A 52 -2.36 -3.03 10.94
CA ARG A 52 -1.11 -3.79 10.77
C ARG A 52 0.13 -2.91 10.90
N SER A 53 0.12 -1.73 10.29
CA SER A 53 1.22 -0.78 10.38
C SER A 53 1.40 -0.26 11.79
N TRP A 54 0.30 0.08 12.46
CA TRP A 54 0.28 0.55 13.84
C TRP A 54 0.87 -0.48 14.81
N LEU A 55 0.39 -1.74 14.75
CA LEU A 55 0.91 -2.82 15.57
C LEU A 55 2.36 -3.22 15.21
N LYS A 56 2.80 -2.97 13.97
CA LYS A 56 4.19 -3.20 13.56
C LYS A 56 5.12 -2.17 14.18
N ALA A 57 4.73 -0.88 14.18
CA ALA A 57 5.55 0.23 14.66
C ALA A 57 6.01 0.03 16.11
N TYR A 58 5.13 -0.48 16.99
CA TYR A 58 5.46 -0.60 18.42
C TYR A 58 5.83 -2.01 18.86
N ARG A 59 5.95 -2.97 17.94
CA ARG A 59 6.16 -4.40 18.27
C ARG A 59 7.44 -4.67 19.06
N GLY A 60 8.49 -3.88 18.83
CA GLY A 60 9.79 -4.05 19.48
C GLY A 60 9.82 -3.54 20.93
N TYR A 61 8.81 -2.79 21.35
CA TYR A 61 8.81 -2.16 22.67
C TYR A 61 8.42 -3.15 23.78
N PRO A 62 9.07 -3.07 24.95
CA PRO A 62 8.73 -3.91 26.10
C PRO A 62 7.23 -3.84 26.40
N GLY A 63 6.59 -5.01 26.56
CA GLY A 63 5.17 -5.14 26.90
C GLY A 63 4.17 -4.89 25.76
N ILE A 64 4.59 -4.49 24.56
CA ILE A 64 3.73 -4.46 23.37
C ILE A 64 3.84 -5.79 22.62
N LYS A 65 3.06 -6.78 23.06
CA LYS A 65 3.16 -8.16 22.55
C LYS A 65 1.86 -8.60 21.87
N VAL A 66 1.82 -8.50 20.54
CA VAL A 66 0.80 -9.18 19.72
C VAL A 66 1.34 -10.54 19.25
N PRO A 67 0.72 -11.69 19.56
CA PRO A 67 1.24 -13.01 19.19
C PRO A 67 1.52 -13.17 17.69
N LYS A 68 2.61 -13.87 17.34
CA LYS A 68 3.00 -14.14 15.93
C LYS A 68 1.86 -14.74 15.09
N PRO A 69 1.05 -15.70 15.59
CA PRO A 69 -0.09 -16.24 14.84
C PRO A 69 -1.13 -15.18 14.43
N LEU A 70 -1.50 -14.25 15.33
CA LEU A 70 -2.49 -13.21 15.02
C LEU A 70 -1.95 -12.22 13.98
N ARG A 71 -0.66 -11.85 14.08
CA ARG A 71 -0.01 -10.99 13.08
C ARG A 71 0.05 -11.64 11.70
N ARG A 72 0.23 -12.98 11.68
CA ARG A 72 0.18 -13.77 10.45
C ARG A 72 -1.22 -13.74 9.86
N GLN A 73 -2.26 -14.00 10.65
CA GLN A 73 -3.66 -13.92 10.20
C GLN A 73 -4.02 -12.54 9.66
N LEU A 74 -3.64 -11.44 10.34
CA LEU A 74 -3.81 -10.08 9.82
C LEU A 74 -3.14 -9.87 8.45
N ARG A 75 -1.93 -10.40 8.27
CA ARG A 75 -1.21 -10.34 6.99
C ARG A 75 -1.94 -11.17 5.92
N ASP A 76 -2.41 -12.35 6.27
CA ASP A 76 -3.01 -13.28 5.31
C ASP A 76 -4.38 -12.73 4.84
N LEU A 77 -5.20 -12.15 5.73
CA LEU A 77 -6.41 -11.41 5.34
C LEU A 77 -6.10 -10.22 4.42
N ALA A 78 -5.06 -9.44 4.75
CA ALA A 78 -4.66 -8.33 3.89
C ALA A 78 -4.17 -8.82 2.52
N LYS A 79 -3.52 -9.99 2.46
CA LYS A 79 -3.05 -10.60 1.21
C LYS A 79 -4.22 -11.11 0.36
N ALA A 80 -5.22 -11.73 0.99
CA ALA A 80 -6.40 -12.27 0.31
C ALA A 80 -7.17 -11.20 -0.49
N THR A 81 -7.04 -9.93 -0.09
CA THR A 81 -7.73 -8.80 -0.72
C THR A 81 -6.88 -8.06 -1.77
N ASN A 82 -5.63 -8.50 -2.02
CA ASN A 82 -4.73 -7.79 -2.94
C ASN A 82 -5.15 -7.90 -4.40
N ALA A 83 -5.45 -9.11 -4.88
CA ALA A 83 -5.81 -9.33 -6.28
C ALA A 83 -7.00 -8.47 -6.72
N ALA A 84 -8.06 -8.43 -5.89
CA ALA A 84 -9.23 -7.57 -6.13
C ALA A 84 -8.82 -6.10 -6.27
N ARG A 85 -8.04 -5.58 -5.31
CA ARG A 85 -7.65 -4.17 -5.32
C ARG A 85 -6.69 -3.80 -6.45
N ASP A 86 -5.71 -4.65 -6.72
CA ASP A 86 -4.72 -4.38 -7.76
C ASP A 86 -5.41 -4.38 -9.13
N GLY A 87 -6.38 -5.28 -9.35
CA GLY A 87 -7.21 -5.29 -10.54
C GLY A 87 -8.19 -4.11 -10.62
N GLU A 88 -8.85 -3.69 -9.54
CA GLU A 88 -9.67 -2.45 -9.51
C GLU A 88 -8.88 -1.22 -9.94
N VAL A 89 -7.66 -1.06 -9.39
CA VAL A 89 -6.78 0.07 -9.71
C VAL A 89 -6.36 0.01 -11.18
N MET A 90 -6.07 -1.20 -11.69
CA MET A 90 -5.74 -1.40 -13.10
C MET A 90 -6.92 -1.13 -14.03
N LEU A 91 -8.15 -1.54 -13.68
CA LEU A 91 -9.37 -1.22 -14.43
C LEU A 91 -9.59 0.29 -14.50
N ALA A 92 -9.52 0.98 -13.37
CA ALA A 92 -9.64 2.43 -13.32
C ALA A 92 -8.58 3.14 -14.18
N TRP A 93 -7.34 2.62 -14.17
CA TRP A 93 -6.30 3.11 -15.06
C TRP A 93 -6.64 2.85 -16.54
N LEU A 94 -7.03 1.63 -16.93
CA LEU A 94 -7.41 1.31 -18.30
C LEU A 94 -8.56 2.21 -18.79
N ASP A 95 -9.57 2.44 -17.96
CA ASP A 95 -10.68 3.34 -18.27
C ASP A 95 -10.21 4.78 -18.50
N SER A 96 -9.26 5.28 -17.69
CA SER A 96 -8.68 6.61 -17.87
C SER A 96 -7.91 6.80 -19.19
N GLN A 97 -7.47 5.71 -19.84
CA GLN A 97 -6.70 5.79 -21.08
C GLN A 97 -7.58 5.71 -22.34
N ARG A 98 -8.85 5.29 -22.24
CA ARG A 98 -9.67 4.86 -23.38
C ARG A 98 -9.74 5.87 -24.53
N ASP A 99 -9.93 7.14 -24.21
CA ASP A 99 -10.19 8.18 -25.22
C ASP A 99 -8.91 8.85 -25.74
N ALA A 100 -7.80 8.71 -25.02
CA ALA A 100 -6.52 9.35 -25.35
C ALA A 100 -5.62 8.50 -26.27
N LEU A 101 -5.96 7.23 -26.47
CA LEU A 101 -5.09 6.26 -27.14
C LEU A 101 -5.39 6.08 -28.63
N PRO A 102 -4.37 5.80 -29.47
CA PRO A 102 -4.54 5.39 -30.86
C PRO A 102 -5.38 4.11 -31.02
N ALA A 103 -5.95 3.90 -32.21
CA ALA A 103 -6.92 2.83 -32.46
C ALA A 103 -6.40 1.41 -32.16
N ASP A 104 -5.13 1.13 -32.47
CA ASP A 104 -4.49 -0.16 -32.20
C ASP A 104 -4.33 -0.43 -30.70
N GLN A 105 -4.03 0.60 -29.91
CA GLN A 105 -3.93 0.52 -28.44
C GLN A 105 -5.32 0.40 -27.78
N ARG A 106 -6.35 1.07 -28.32
CA ARG A 106 -7.74 0.93 -27.82
C ARG A 106 -8.24 -0.50 -27.91
N GLY A 107 -7.92 -1.21 -28.99
CA GLY A 107 -8.26 -2.63 -29.13
C GLY A 107 -7.61 -3.50 -28.05
N ALA A 108 -6.33 -3.26 -27.74
CA ALA A 108 -5.62 -3.97 -26.68
C ALA A 108 -6.20 -3.68 -25.28
N VAL A 109 -6.50 -2.42 -25.00
CA VAL A 109 -7.15 -1.99 -23.74
C VAL A 109 -8.52 -2.65 -23.58
N ALA A 110 -9.36 -2.63 -24.61
CA ALA A 110 -10.69 -3.25 -24.55
C ALA A 110 -10.61 -4.75 -24.28
N TRP A 111 -9.67 -5.45 -24.95
CA TRP A 111 -9.45 -6.88 -24.72
C TRP A 111 -8.96 -7.16 -23.29
N TRP A 112 -7.99 -6.40 -22.79
CA TRP A 112 -7.46 -6.60 -21.44
C TRP A 112 -8.53 -6.31 -20.38
N ARG A 113 -9.24 -5.19 -20.52
CA ARG A 113 -10.32 -4.78 -19.61
C ARG A 113 -11.36 -5.88 -19.43
N ALA A 114 -11.87 -6.46 -20.53
CA ALA A 114 -12.92 -7.49 -20.47
C ALA A 114 -12.50 -8.72 -19.65
N ARG A 115 -11.22 -9.11 -19.71
CA ARG A 115 -10.68 -10.22 -18.91
C ARG A 115 -10.47 -9.84 -17.46
N LEU A 116 -9.87 -8.66 -17.26
CA LEU A 116 -9.58 -8.15 -15.94
C LEU A 116 -10.85 -7.92 -15.12
N GLU A 117 -11.96 -7.53 -15.74
CA GLU A 117 -13.26 -7.43 -15.07
C GLU A 117 -13.69 -8.76 -14.46
N ALA A 118 -13.60 -9.86 -15.22
CA ALA A 118 -13.95 -11.19 -14.72
C ALA A 118 -13.00 -11.66 -13.61
N GLU A 119 -11.71 -11.39 -13.74
CA GLU A 119 -10.70 -11.70 -12.71
C GLU A 119 -10.93 -10.91 -11.42
N VAL A 120 -11.25 -9.61 -11.53
CA VAL A 120 -11.53 -8.73 -10.39
C VAL A 120 -12.79 -9.19 -9.68
N GLU A 121 -13.86 -9.50 -10.40
CA GLU A 121 -15.12 -9.98 -9.81
C GLU A 121 -14.88 -11.28 -9.00
N ALA A 122 -14.17 -12.24 -9.59
CA ALA A 122 -13.82 -13.49 -8.91
C ALA A 122 -12.92 -13.26 -7.69
N ALA A 123 -11.92 -12.37 -7.81
CA ALA A 123 -11.03 -12.02 -6.71
C ALA A 123 -11.76 -11.28 -5.58
N TYR A 124 -12.71 -10.41 -5.92
CA TYR A 124 -13.54 -9.68 -4.97
C TYR A 124 -14.43 -10.65 -4.19
N ALA A 125 -15.15 -11.54 -4.88
CA ALA A 125 -15.99 -12.56 -4.25
C ALA A 125 -15.17 -13.47 -3.30
N SER A 126 -13.99 -13.93 -3.76
CA SER A 126 -13.07 -14.74 -2.94
C SER A 126 -12.56 -13.99 -1.72
N ALA A 127 -12.20 -12.72 -1.88
CA ALA A 127 -11.76 -11.84 -0.81
C ALA A 127 -12.88 -11.68 0.24
N CYS A 128 -14.09 -11.30 -0.17
CA CYS A 128 -15.22 -11.09 0.74
C CYS A 128 -15.59 -12.37 1.50
N SER A 129 -15.60 -13.52 0.83
CA SER A 129 -15.80 -14.82 1.48
C SER A 129 -14.74 -15.11 2.53
N THR A 130 -13.46 -14.87 2.23
CA THR A 130 -12.35 -15.06 3.18
C THR A 130 -12.49 -14.12 4.38
N LEU A 131 -12.81 -12.86 4.15
CA LEU A 131 -13.00 -11.87 5.21
C LEU A 131 -14.16 -12.25 6.13
N ALA A 132 -15.30 -12.66 5.57
CA ALA A 132 -16.47 -13.09 6.34
C ALA A 132 -16.18 -14.31 7.22
N ALA A 133 -15.40 -15.28 6.71
CA ALA A 133 -15.05 -16.49 7.45
C ALA A 133 -14.03 -16.23 8.58
N ASP A 134 -12.96 -15.49 8.29
CA ASP A 134 -11.78 -15.47 9.16
C ASP A 134 -11.72 -14.27 10.10
N PHE A 135 -12.28 -13.12 9.69
CA PHE A 135 -12.15 -11.87 10.44
C PHE A 135 -12.81 -11.90 11.83
N PRO A 136 -14.05 -12.39 12.04
CA PRO A 136 -14.71 -12.31 13.35
C PRO A 136 -13.94 -13.01 14.48
N ALA A 137 -13.40 -14.20 14.19
CA ALA A 137 -12.60 -14.95 15.15
C ALA A 137 -11.25 -14.27 15.42
N LEU A 138 -10.62 -13.67 14.39
CA LEU A 138 -9.40 -12.89 14.55
C LEU A 138 -9.65 -11.64 15.41
N GLU A 139 -10.73 -10.90 15.13
CA GLU A 139 -11.15 -9.71 15.85
C GLU A 139 -11.27 -9.98 17.35
N THR A 140 -12.03 -11.01 17.73
CA THR A 140 -12.24 -11.41 19.13
C THR A 140 -10.91 -11.69 19.84
N ARG A 141 -10.00 -12.41 19.18
CA ARG A 141 -8.68 -12.74 19.73
C ARG A 141 -7.78 -11.50 19.83
N LEU A 142 -7.86 -10.58 18.88
CA LEU A 142 -7.12 -9.32 18.91
C LEU A 142 -7.61 -8.44 20.06
N ARG A 143 -8.91 -8.26 20.24
CA ARG A 143 -9.46 -7.45 21.36
C ARG A 143 -8.96 -7.94 22.72
N ARG A 144 -8.96 -9.26 22.95
CA ARG A 144 -8.42 -9.84 24.18
C ARG A 144 -6.93 -9.53 24.41
N VAL A 145 -6.14 -9.49 23.34
CA VAL A 145 -4.72 -9.13 23.43
C VAL A 145 -4.58 -7.62 23.69
N LEU A 146 -5.33 -6.79 22.98
CA LEU A 146 -5.27 -5.32 23.11
C LEU A 146 -5.67 -4.86 24.52
N SER A 147 -6.72 -5.46 25.11
CA SER A 147 -7.17 -5.14 26.47
C SER A 147 -6.12 -5.43 27.55
N SER A 148 -5.13 -6.29 27.26
CA SER A 148 -4.05 -6.63 28.20
C SER A 148 -2.84 -5.69 28.11
N LEU A 149 -2.71 -4.88 27.05
CA LEU A 149 -1.54 -4.02 26.82
C LEU A 149 -1.36 -2.90 27.86
N PRO A 150 -2.43 -2.22 28.35
CA PRO A 150 -2.27 -1.13 29.32
C PRO A 150 -1.62 -1.57 30.65
N GLY A 151 -1.80 -2.84 31.05
CA GLY A 151 -1.29 -3.40 32.31
C GLY A 151 0.14 -3.98 32.25
N GLY A 152 0.76 -4.04 31.06
CA GLY A 152 2.08 -4.65 30.89
C GLY A 152 3.24 -3.79 31.38
N LYS A 153 4.44 -4.37 31.53
CA LYS A 153 5.70 -3.62 31.83
C LYS A 153 6.00 -2.47 30.84
N ALA A 154 5.34 -2.43 29.69
CA ALA A 154 5.30 -1.30 28.73
C ALA A 154 4.86 0.03 29.35
N ASN A 155 4.12 -0.03 30.47
CA ASN A 155 3.46 1.09 31.12
C ASN A 155 4.43 2.15 31.69
N ARG A 156 5.75 1.90 31.64
CA ARG A 156 6.77 2.89 32.07
C ARG A 156 7.28 3.78 30.94
N LEU A 157 7.21 3.34 29.67
CA LEU A 157 7.65 4.18 28.56
C LEU A 157 6.51 5.10 28.13
N SER A 158 6.81 6.39 28.02
CA SER A 158 5.86 7.36 27.49
C SER A 158 5.65 7.13 25.99
N PHE A 159 4.43 7.35 25.52
CA PHE A 159 4.09 7.24 24.10
C PHE A 159 4.92 8.21 23.24
N GLY A 160 5.23 9.39 23.79
CA GLY A 160 6.10 10.38 23.16
C GLY A 160 7.51 9.87 22.88
N GLU A 161 8.18 9.36 23.90
CA GLU A 161 9.55 8.88 23.75
C GLU A 161 9.63 7.66 22.82
N ALA A 162 8.66 6.74 22.91
CA ALA A 162 8.56 5.61 21.99
C ALA A 162 8.36 6.05 20.52
N SER A 163 7.49 7.03 20.30
CA SER A 163 7.22 7.54 18.94
C SER A 163 8.42 8.29 18.37
N ALA A 164 9.09 9.11 19.17
CA ALA A 164 10.28 9.85 18.76
C ALA A 164 11.45 8.91 18.37
N ARG A 165 11.60 7.79 19.09
CA ARG A 165 12.59 6.75 18.79
C ARG A 165 12.26 5.99 17.50
N GLU A 166 11.02 5.52 17.33
CA GLU A 166 10.61 4.83 16.09
C GLU A 166 10.73 5.78 14.89
N LEU A 167 10.39 7.07 15.05
CA LEU A 167 10.52 8.06 14.00
C LEU A 167 11.98 8.26 13.58
N ALA A 168 12.91 8.29 14.54
CA ALA A 168 14.35 8.36 14.27
C ALA A 168 14.83 7.19 13.41
N THR A 169 14.50 5.96 13.82
CA THR A 169 14.88 4.73 13.10
C THR A 169 14.29 4.71 11.70
N LEU A 170 13.04 5.13 11.53
CA LEU A 170 12.40 5.21 10.21
C LEU A 170 13.01 6.30 9.32
N GLN A 171 13.40 7.43 9.89
CA GLN A 171 14.06 8.52 9.17
C GLN A 171 15.43 8.08 8.66
N GLU A 172 16.26 7.48 9.52
CA GLU A 172 17.56 6.91 9.12
C GLU A 172 17.40 5.85 8.03
N GLN A 173 16.42 4.95 8.20
CA GLN A 173 16.08 3.94 7.18
C GLN A 173 15.69 4.60 5.86
N LEU A 174 14.83 5.63 5.88
CA LEU A 174 14.37 6.31 4.68
C LEU A 174 15.51 7.01 3.95
N VAL A 175 16.38 7.71 4.67
CA VAL A 175 17.56 8.38 4.10
C VAL A 175 18.46 7.35 3.41
N GLY A 176 18.79 6.24 4.10
CA GLY A 176 19.59 5.17 3.51
C GLY A 176 18.93 4.51 2.29
N GLU A 177 17.62 4.30 2.32
CA GLU A 177 16.86 3.75 1.18
C GLU A 177 16.87 4.67 -0.03
N VAL A 178 16.74 5.99 0.17
CA VAL A 178 16.80 6.99 -0.90
C VAL A 178 18.21 7.09 -1.47
N SER A 179 19.24 7.17 -0.62
CA SER A 179 20.64 7.25 -1.06
C SER A 179 21.13 5.99 -1.79
N ALA A 180 20.48 4.85 -1.58
CA ALA A 180 20.80 3.59 -2.25
C ALA A 180 20.18 3.45 -3.64
N ILE A 181 19.34 4.39 -4.09
CA ILE A 181 18.74 4.34 -5.43
C ILE A 181 19.80 4.72 -6.47
N GLY A 182 20.24 3.74 -7.26
CA GLY A 182 21.22 3.95 -8.32
C GLY A 182 20.59 4.24 -9.68
N SER A 183 19.46 3.59 -9.98
CA SER A 183 18.82 3.74 -11.30
C SER A 183 17.31 3.43 -11.30
N ALA A 184 16.65 3.74 -12.43
CA ALA A 184 15.23 3.46 -12.65
C ALA A 184 14.91 1.96 -12.80
N GLU A 185 15.92 1.13 -13.01
CA GLU A 185 15.82 -0.32 -13.21
C GLU A 185 15.78 -1.08 -11.87
N GLU A 186 16.24 -0.46 -10.78
CA GLU A 186 16.29 -1.04 -9.45
C GLU A 186 14.93 -1.01 -8.74
N ARG A 187 13.95 -1.74 -9.30
CA ARG A 187 12.54 -1.71 -8.84
C ARG A 187 12.37 -1.92 -7.32
N GLU A 188 13.15 -2.82 -6.74
CA GLU A 188 13.10 -3.08 -5.30
C GLU A 188 13.63 -1.89 -4.49
N ALA A 189 14.71 -1.24 -4.94
CA ALA A 189 15.24 -0.03 -4.29
C ALA A 189 14.22 1.11 -4.35
N LEU A 190 13.53 1.29 -5.49
CA LEU A 190 12.49 2.30 -5.66
C LEU A 190 11.23 2.05 -4.83
N HIS A 191 10.94 0.79 -4.49
CA HIS A 191 9.77 0.43 -3.71
C HIS A 191 9.95 0.70 -2.21
N ARG A 192 11.17 0.56 -1.67
CA ARG A 192 11.45 0.66 -0.24
C ARG A 192 11.12 2.03 0.39
N PRO A 193 11.52 3.18 -0.18
CA PRO A 193 11.17 4.50 0.37
C PRO A 193 9.66 4.71 0.51
N ARG A 194 8.86 4.18 -0.42
CA ARG A 194 7.40 4.24 -0.35
C ARG A 194 6.86 3.47 0.85
N ILE A 195 7.43 2.31 1.16
CA ILE A 195 7.03 1.49 2.33
C ILE A 195 7.40 2.23 3.62
N THR A 196 8.62 2.75 3.72
CA THR A 196 9.09 3.46 4.91
C THR A 196 8.34 4.77 5.12
N GLY A 197 8.10 5.55 4.06
CA GLY A 197 7.27 6.76 4.10
C GLY A 197 5.85 6.49 4.59
N LYS A 198 5.20 5.39 4.13
CA LYS A 198 3.90 4.96 4.67
C LYS A 198 3.95 4.70 6.19
N ARG A 199 5.01 4.03 6.68
CA ARG A 199 5.20 3.77 8.11
C ARG A 199 5.33 5.08 8.89
N ILE A 200 6.12 6.03 8.40
CA ILE A 200 6.29 7.34 9.04
C ILE A 200 4.96 8.09 9.10
N ARG A 201 4.17 8.12 8.02
CA ARG A 201 2.85 8.78 8.04
C ARG A 201 1.88 8.16 9.03
N TYR A 202 1.88 6.82 9.15
CA TYR A 202 1.04 6.14 10.13
C TYR A 202 1.50 6.43 11.56
N LEU A 203 2.80 6.56 11.79
CA LEU A 203 3.37 6.96 13.07
C LEU A 203 2.99 8.41 13.43
N LEU A 204 3.00 9.33 12.46
CA LEU A 204 2.65 10.74 12.66
C LEU A 204 1.14 11.00 12.83
N ARG A 205 0.28 10.11 12.32
CA ARG A 205 -1.19 10.28 12.35
C ARG A 205 -1.76 10.71 13.72
N PRO A 206 -1.49 10.00 14.84
CA PRO A 206 -2.03 10.39 16.15
C PRO A 206 -1.50 11.73 16.67
N TRP A 207 -0.39 12.23 16.10
CA TRP A 207 0.27 13.45 16.55
C TRP A 207 -0.15 14.71 15.78
N LYS A 208 -0.82 14.56 14.63
CA LYS A 208 -1.20 15.71 13.77
C LYS A 208 -2.00 16.78 14.51
N GLU A 209 -2.96 16.35 15.32
CA GLU A 209 -3.81 17.26 16.10
C GLU A 209 -3.14 17.67 17.43
N ALA A 210 -2.08 16.98 17.84
CA ALA A 210 -1.36 17.25 19.07
C ALA A 210 -0.19 18.24 18.89
N SER A 211 0.30 18.43 17.66
CA SER A 211 1.44 19.31 17.37
C SER A 211 1.44 19.82 15.93
N PRO A 212 1.54 21.14 15.71
CA PRO A 212 1.75 21.73 14.38
C PRO A 212 2.97 21.15 13.66
N ALA A 213 4.09 20.94 14.36
CA ALA A 213 5.30 20.35 13.78
C ALA A 213 5.05 18.93 13.23
N CYS A 214 4.26 18.11 13.95
CA CYS A 214 3.87 16.78 13.47
C CYS A 214 2.93 16.84 12.26
N LYS A 215 2.04 17.84 12.22
CA LYS A 215 1.16 18.09 11.06
C LYS A 215 1.97 18.48 9.82
N ASP A 216 2.94 19.37 9.97
CA ASP A 216 3.81 19.82 8.89
C ASP A 216 4.73 18.70 8.38
N ALA A 217 5.30 17.91 9.29
CA ALA A 217 6.08 16.72 8.96
C ALA A 217 5.24 15.70 8.17
N GLU A 218 3.98 15.46 8.57
CA GLU A 218 3.14 14.54 7.82
C GLU A 218 2.74 15.08 6.45
N LYS A 219 2.48 16.39 6.34
CA LYS A 219 2.20 17.03 5.05
C LYS A 219 3.40 16.88 4.10
N ALA A 220 4.61 17.13 4.59
CA ALA A 220 5.84 16.94 3.82
C ALA A 220 6.04 15.47 3.40
N MET A 221 5.83 14.54 4.34
CA MET A 221 5.93 13.10 4.05
C MET A 221 4.84 12.61 3.08
N LYS A 222 3.64 13.19 3.12
CA LYS A 222 2.60 12.91 2.13
C LYS A 222 3.09 13.29 0.74
N ALA A 223 3.62 14.50 0.57
CA ALA A 223 4.08 14.95 -0.73
C ALA A 223 5.27 14.12 -1.27
N PHE A 224 6.18 13.70 -0.39
CA PHE A 224 7.23 12.70 -0.72
C PHE A 224 6.60 11.38 -1.21
N GLN A 225 5.64 10.84 -0.46
CA GLN A 225 5.01 9.57 -0.77
C GLN A 225 4.14 9.61 -2.04
N ASP A 226 3.56 10.76 -2.37
CA ASP A 226 2.76 10.95 -3.57
C ASP A 226 3.66 10.79 -4.82
N ALA A 227 4.86 11.40 -4.83
CA ALA A 227 5.83 11.24 -5.92
C ALA A 227 6.28 9.78 -6.11
N TYR A 228 6.75 9.13 -5.04
CA TYR A 228 7.11 7.69 -5.08
C TYR A 228 5.90 6.78 -5.31
N GLY A 229 4.69 7.28 -5.06
CA GLY A 229 3.46 6.54 -5.29
C GLY A 229 3.15 6.40 -6.76
N VAL A 230 3.19 7.51 -7.49
CA VAL A 230 2.96 7.51 -8.93
C VAL A 230 4.02 6.64 -9.63
N LEU A 231 5.30 6.78 -9.28
CA LEU A 231 6.37 5.94 -9.81
C LEU A 231 6.14 4.45 -9.56
N HIS A 232 5.73 4.08 -8.34
CA HIS A 232 5.40 2.69 -8.03
C HIS A 232 4.22 2.17 -8.84
N ASP A 233 3.20 3.00 -9.05
CA ASP A 233 2.03 2.61 -9.84
C ASP A 233 2.41 2.43 -11.34
N ASP A 234 3.40 3.16 -11.88
CA ASP A 234 3.98 2.87 -13.20
C ASP A 234 4.74 1.53 -13.24
N MET A 235 5.52 1.20 -12.20
CA MET A 235 6.26 -0.08 -12.12
C MET A 235 5.34 -1.30 -12.03
N VAL A 236 4.25 -1.17 -11.26
CA VAL A 236 3.20 -2.20 -11.17
C VAL A 236 2.55 -2.39 -12.54
N ARG A 237 2.22 -1.29 -13.23
CA ARG A 237 1.66 -1.33 -14.59
C ARG A 237 2.61 -1.96 -15.60
N GLU A 238 3.89 -1.64 -15.56
CA GLU A 238 4.90 -2.24 -16.43
C GLU A 238 4.96 -3.77 -16.26
N SER A 239 4.92 -4.24 -15.00
CA SER A 239 4.92 -5.68 -14.70
C SER A 239 3.65 -6.37 -15.20
N ALA A 240 2.48 -5.79 -14.92
CA ALA A 240 1.20 -6.32 -15.37
C ALA A 240 1.07 -6.34 -16.90
N LEU A 241 1.61 -5.32 -17.59
CA LEU A 241 1.69 -5.29 -19.06
C LEU A 241 2.52 -6.45 -19.61
N CYS A 242 3.68 -6.73 -19.02
CA CYS A 242 4.50 -7.88 -19.44
C CYS A 242 3.77 -9.21 -19.23
N GLU A 243 3.13 -9.39 -18.08
CA GLU A 243 2.38 -10.60 -17.73
C GLU A 243 1.20 -10.82 -18.69
N VAL A 244 0.38 -9.79 -18.93
CA VAL A 244 -0.80 -9.92 -19.79
C VAL A 244 -0.42 -10.15 -21.26
N VAL A 245 0.66 -9.54 -21.75
CA VAL A 245 1.15 -9.75 -23.11
C VAL A 245 1.66 -11.18 -23.29
N ALA A 246 2.43 -11.69 -22.32
CA ALA A 246 2.91 -13.07 -22.35
C ALA A 246 1.76 -14.06 -22.33
N ALA A 247 0.76 -13.85 -21.47
CA ALA A 247 -0.45 -14.68 -21.40
C ALA A 247 -1.22 -14.64 -22.74
N HIS A 248 -1.46 -13.44 -23.30
CA HIS A 248 -2.19 -13.28 -24.55
C HIS A 248 -1.49 -13.97 -25.72
N ALA A 249 -0.18 -13.75 -25.87
CA ALA A 249 0.61 -14.37 -26.93
C ALA A 249 0.66 -15.90 -26.79
N GLY A 250 0.76 -16.41 -25.55
CA GLY A 250 0.74 -17.84 -25.26
C GLY A 250 -0.60 -18.49 -25.62
N GLU A 251 -1.71 -17.92 -25.16
CA GLU A 251 -3.06 -18.41 -25.47
C GLU A 251 -3.34 -18.46 -26.97
N GLU A 252 -2.97 -17.40 -27.70
CA GLU A 252 -3.18 -17.36 -29.14
C GLU A 252 -2.28 -18.36 -29.88
N SER A 253 -1.04 -18.56 -29.40
CA SER A 253 -0.15 -19.58 -29.96
C SER A 253 -0.73 -20.99 -29.79
N VAL A 254 -1.30 -21.30 -28.63
CA VAL A 254 -1.98 -22.57 -28.37
C VAL A 254 -3.22 -22.74 -29.24
N ASP A 255 -4.09 -21.73 -29.35
CA ASP A 255 -5.29 -21.79 -30.21
C ASP A 255 -4.91 -22.05 -31.68
N ARG A 256 -3.88 -21.38 -32.19
CA ARG A 256 -3.39 -21.60 -33.55
C ARG A 256 -2.81 -23.00 -33.76
N LEU A 257 -2.07 -23.53 -32.79
CA LEU A 257 -1.58 -24.91 -32.84
C LEU A 257 -2.74 -25.92 -32.90
N LEU A 258 -3.78 -25.72 -32.08
CA LEU A 258 -4.97 -26.57 -32.08
C LEU A 258 -5.74 -26.49 -33.41
N ARG A 259 -5.82 -25.31 -34.03
CA ARG A 259 -6.42 -25.14 -35.36
C ARG A 259 -5.60 -25.81 -36.46
N ALA A 260 -4.28 -25.62 -36.45
CA ALA A 260 -3.39 -26.28 -37.40
C ALA A 260 -3.47 -27.81 -37.28
N ALA A 261 -3.56 -28.34 -36.06
CA ALA A 261 -3.78 -29.77 -35.82
C ALA A 261 -5.13 -30.29 -36.35
N ARG A 262 -6.11 -29.40 -36.58
CA ARG A 262 -7.41 -29.72 -37.21
C ARG A 262 -7.42 -29.52 -38.73
N GLY A 263 -6.29 -29.15 -39.33
CA GLY A 263 -6.15 -28.98 -40.79
C GLY A 263 -6.27 -27.55 -41.30
N ASP A 264 -6.42 -26.54 -40.42
CA ASP A 264 -6.37 -25.14 -40.84
C ASP A 264 -4.96 -24.80 -41.38
N PRO A 265 -4.84 -24.00 -42.44
CA PRO A 265 -3.53 -23.63 -42.99
C PRO A 265 -2.71 -22.85 -41.96
N ALA A 266 -1.46 -23.28 -41.75
CA ALA A 266 -0.52 -22.61 -40.85
C ALA A 266 -0.22 -21.19 -41.34
N ARG A 267 -0.44 -20.19 -40.47
CA ARG A 267 -0.12 -18.78 -40.73
C ARG A 267 0.74 -18.20 -39.61
N ALA A 268 1.87 -17.60 -39.97
CA ALA A 268 2.80 -16.96 -39.04
C ALA A 268 2.51 -15.47 -38.86
N SER A 269 1.31 -15.11 -38.40
CA SER A 269 0.98 -13.71 -38.08
C SER A 269 1.39 -13.35 -36.65
N ALA A 270 1.66 -12.07 -36.37
CA ALA A 270 1.81 -11.62 -34.99
C ALA A 270 0.52 -11.89 -34.19
N PRO A 271 0.60 -12.11 -32.85
CA PRO A 271 -0.57 -12.12 -32.00
C PRO A 271 -1.44 -10.87 -32.17
N ARG A 272 -2.76 -11.04 -32.03
CA ARG A 272 -3.71 -9.93 -31.96
C ARG A 272 -3.30 -8.97 -30.86
N HIS A 273 -3.65 -7.70 -31.02
CA HIS A 273 -3.38 -6.63 -30.05
C HIS A 273 -1.91 -6.37 -29.67
N LEU A 274 -0.94 -7.17 -30.14
CA LEU A 274 0.47 -7.03 -29.75
C LEU A 274 1.01 -5.64 -30.06
N ARG A 275 0.70 -5.08 -31.23
CA ARG A 275 1.07 -3.70 -31.58
C ARG A 275 0.52 -2.68 -30.57
N GLY A 276 -0.74 -2.85 -30.16
CA GLY A 276 -1.37 -2.00 -29.16
C GLY A 276 -0.69 -2.10 -27.81
N PHE A 277 -0.39 -3.32 -27.34
CA PHE A 277 0.34 -3.53 -26.09
C PHE A 277 1.77 -2.97 -26.12
N LEU A 278 2.49 -3.09 -27.24
CA LEU A 278 3.81 -2.48 -27.41
C LEU A 278 3.73 -0.95 -27.31
N GLY A 279 2.68 -0.34 -27.86
CA GLY A 279 2.38 1.08 -27.70
C GLY A 279 2.14 1.47 -26.23
N LEU A 280 1.31 0.70 -25.51
CA LEU A 280 1.03 0.91 -24.09
C LEU A 280 2.30 0.78 -23.24
N ALA A 281 3.12 -0.25 -23.50
CA ALA A 281 4.38 -0.48 -22.79
C ALA A 281 5.36 0.68 -22.99
N ARG A 282 5.51 1.16 -24.24
CA ARG A 282 6.32 2.34 -24.55
C ARG A 282 5.83 3.58 -23.79
N GLY A 283 4.52 3.86 -23.83
CA GLY A 283 3.93 5.01 -23.14
C GLY A 283 4.10 4.91 -21.62
N ASN A 284 3.94 3.72 -21.05
CA ASN A 284 4.18 3.49 -19.62
C ASN A 284 5.64 3.70 -19.24
N ARG A 285 6.58 3.19 -20.04
CA ARG A 285 8.02 3.36 -19.79
C ARG A 285 8.43 4.82 -19.81
N GLN A 286 7.89 5.62 -20.75
CA GLN A 286 8.16 7.05 -20.80
C GLN A 286 7.66 7.78 -19.54
N ARG A 287 6.44 7.47 -19.06
CA ARG A 287 5.92 8.03 -17.81
C ARG A 287 6.74 7.61 -16.59
N LEU A 288 7.12 6.34 -16.52
CA LEU A 288 7.93 5.80 -15.43
C LEU A 288 9.25 6.59 -15.29
N LEU A 289 9.94 6.82 -16.41
CA LEU A 289 11.20 7.57 -16.41
C LEU A 289 11.00 9.03 -15.96
N ALA A 290 9.94 9.70 -16.44
CA ALA A 290 9.61 11.06 -16.01
C ALA A 290 9.26 11.12 -14.50
N HIS A 291 8.47 10.17 -13.99
CA HIS A 291 8.15 10.12 -12.56
C HIS A 291 9.32 9.68 -11.69
N TYR A 292 10.26 8.91 -12.24
CA TYR A 292 11.52 8.59 -11.59
C TYR A 292 12.35 9.87 -11.37
N GLU A 293 12.51 10.69 -12.40
CA GLU A 293 13.21 11.98 -12.30
C GLU A 293 12.55 12.88 -11.25
N ILE A 294 11.22 13.01 -11.25
CA ILE A 294 10.49 13.79 -10.24
C ILE A 294 10.68 13.24 -8.82
N ALA A 295 10.65 11.90 -8.65
CA ALA A 295 10.81 11.28 -7.35
C ALA A 295 12.24 11.47 -6.80
N VAL A 296 13.25 11.31 -7.66
CA VAL A 296 14.67 11.48 -7.31
C VAL A 296 15.00 12.95 -7.07
N ASP A 297 14.53 13.88 -7.88
CA ASP A 297 14.74 15.33 -7.67
C ASP A 297 14.15 15.79 -6.34
N ARG A 298 12.92 15.36 -6.05
CA ARG A 298 12.26 15.66 -4.77
C ARG A 298 12.97 15.03 -3.57
N ALA A 299 13.63 13.90 -3.79
CA ALA A 299 14.45 13.20 -2.80
C ALA A 299 15.95 13.54 -2.91
N GLY A 300 16.30 14.54 -3.72
CA GLY A 300 17.66 15.05 -3.79
C GLY A 300 18.09 15.66 -2.46
N THR A 301 19.39 15.93 -2.30
CA THR A 301 20.00 16.35 -1.03
C THR A 301 19.18 17.44 -0.31
N SER A 302 18.88 18.55 -1.00
CA SER A 302 18.10 19.66 -0.42
C SER A 302 16.67 19.27 -0.01
N GLY A 303 16.03 18.38 -0.79
CA GLY A 303 14.68 17.90 -0.50
C GLY A 303 14.63 16.97 0.72
N MET A 304 15.60 16.05 0.81
CA MET A 304 15.74 15.14 1.94
C MET A 304 16.19 15.84 3.22
N ASP A 305 17.05 16.84 3.14
CA ASP A 305 17.45 17.66 4.28
C ASP A 305 16.24 18.42 4.84
N ALA A 306 15.45 19.04 3.96
CA ALA A 306 14.24 19.76 4.35
C ALA A 306 13.16 18.82 4.92
N LEU A 307 13.06 17.58 4.45
CA LEU A 307 12.17 16.58 5.02
C LEU A 307 12.67 16.14 6.41
N SER A 308 13.96 15.84 6.53
CA SER A 308 14.61 15.41 7.78
C SER A 308 14.45 16.45 8.88
N ALA A 309 14.68 17.73 8.58
CA ALA A 309 14.48 18.82 9.55
C ALA A 309 13.05 18.87 10.10
N ARG A 310 12.03 18.63 9.27
CA ARG A 310 10.63 18.57 9.72
C ARG A 310 10.36 17.34 10.58
N LEU A 311 10.94 16.19 10.25
CA LEU A 311 10.83 14.98 11.06
C LEU A 311 11.52 15.16 12.42
N ASP A 312 12.65 15.85 12.48
CA ASP A 312 13.35 16.17 13.73
C ASP A 312 12.54 17.15 14.60
N ALA A 313 11.91 18.17 14.02
CA ALA A 313 10.97 19.03 14.73
C ALA A 313 9.77 18.24 15.29
N ALA A 314 9.24 17.29 14.52
CA ALA A 314 8.18 16.40 15.01
C ALA A 314 8.67 15.51 16.16
N ARG A 315 9.91 15.01 16.13
CA ARG A 315 10.50 14.21 17.23
C ARG A 315 10.64 15.03 18.51
N ALA A 316 11.12 16.27 18.42
CA ALA A 316 11.19 17.18 19.58
C ALA A 316 9.79 17.42 20.17
N ALA A 317 8.77 17.66 19.32
CA ALA A 317 7.40 17.81 19.76
C ALA A 317 6.84 16.54 20.43
N MET A 318 7.16 15.35 19.91
CA MET A 318 6.77 14.07 20.54
C MET A 318 7.34 13.89 21.94
N ARG A 319 8.54 14.43 22.22
CA ARG A 319 9.15 14.41 23.56
C ARG A 319 8.59 15.49 24.50
N GLY A 320 7.87 16.47 23.96
CA GLY A 320 7.43 17.65 24.71
C GLY A 320 8.55 18.71 24.84
N GLU A 321 9.53 18.69 23.95
CA GLU A 321 10.66 19.64 23.89
C GLU A 321 10.35 20.84 22.98
N ALA A 322 9.26 20.77 22.21
CA ALA A 322 8.81 21.87 21.36
C ALA A 322 7.95 22.86 22.17
N SER A 323 8.47 24.08 22.36
CA SER A 323 7.71 25.27 22.79
C SER A 323 6.71 25.72 21.74
#